data_AF-A0A7R9HEL0-F1
#
_entry.id   AF-A0A7R9HEL0-F1
#
_cell.length_a   1.000
_cell.length_b   1.000
_cell.length_c   1.000
_cell.angle_alpha   90.00
_cell.angle_beta   90.00
_cell.angle_gamma   90.00
#
_symmetry.space_group_name_H-M   'P 1'
#
loop_
_entity.id
_entity.type
_entity.pdbx_description
1 polymer ?
#
loop_
_entity_poly.entity_id
_entity_poly.type
_entity_poly.pdbx_seq_one_letter_code
_entity_poly.pdbx_strand_id
1 'polypeptide(L)'
;MFAEHWSRPFDHERGVPVCLSEQVVMFDEPTSGMDPAARRTLWNLLEAEKHDRTILLSTHFMDEADVLGDRIAIMSGGDLQCCGSSFFLKKKYGEDHSWESCAGAGYYLIIVKGPNCNVSMVTELLRKYIPDLKVGQNIASELSYLLEEERLPVFEPMLRELEDRKEFLNILSYGVSLTTMEEVFM
;
A
#
# COMPACT_ATOMS: atom_id res chain seq x y z
N MET A 1 7.05 18.52 32.13
CA MET A 1 7.48 19.92 31.84
C MET A 1 8.15 19.92 30.47
N PHE A 2 7.42 19.58 29.41
CA PHE A 2 7.94 19.41 28.03
C PHE A 2 7.22 20.31 27.00
N ALA A 3 6.46 21.30 27.48
CA ALA A 3 5.62 22.16 26.63
C ALA A 3 6.29 23.48 26.20
N GLU A 4 7.52 23.79 26.64
CA GLU A 4 8.06 25.15 26.50
C GLU A 4 8.91 25.41 25.24
N HIS A 5 9.11 24.46 24.33
CA HIS A 5 10.02 24.67 23.19
C HIS A 5 9.37 25.00 21.84
N TRP A 6 8.04 25.03 21.74
CA TRP A 6 7.34 25.19 20.46
C TRP A 6 6.82 26.61 20.18
N SER A 7 7.23 27.61 20.97
CA SER A 7 6.68 28.99 20.92
C SER A 7 7.58 30.02 20.23
N ARG A 8 8.50 29.65 19.32
CA ARG A 8 9.33 30.61 18.60
C ARG A 8 8.98 30.69 17.10
N PRO A 9 8.86 31.90 16.52
CA PRO A 9 8.52 32.05 15.13
C PRO A 9 9.74 31.82 14.24
N PHE A 10 9.50 31.09 13.15
CA PHE A 10 10.19 31.12 11.86
C PHE A 10 11.73 30.95 11.83
N ASP A 11 12.17 29.84 11.25
CA ASP A 11 13.44 29.76 10.52
C ASP A 11 13.23 28.95 9.23
N HIS A 12 13.76 29.44 8.12
CA HIS A 12 13.34 29.10 6.75
C HIS A 12 14.08 27.90 6.14
N GLU A 13 14.81 27.11 6.95
CA GLU A 13 15.81 26.15 6.43
C GLU A 13 15.75 24.72 6.98
N ARG A 14 14.80 24.34 7.84
CA ARG A 14 14.74 22.97 8.41
C ARG A 14 13.30 22.53 8.57
N GLY A 15 13.00 21.25 8.32
CA GLY A 15 11.69 20.59 8.44
C GLY A 15 11.12 20.57 9.87
N VAL A 16 11.04 21.74 10.49
CA VAL A 16 10.51 22.01 11.82
C VAL A 16 9.02 22.30 11.66
N PRO A 17 8.15 21.72 12.51
CA PRO A 17 6.72 21.92 12.39
C PRO A 17 6.32 23.37 12.59
N VAL A 18 5.42 23.85 11.73
CA VAL A 18 4.74 25.12 11.89
C VAL A 18 3.51 24.88 12.75
N CYS A 19 3.53 25.38 13.99
CA CYS A 19 2.38 25.36 14.87
C CYS A 19 1.42 26.49 14.48
N LEU A 20 0.28 26.14 13.86
CA LEU A 20 -0.80 27.08 13.60
C LEU A 20 -1.63 27.33 14.88
N SER A 21 -1.72 26.34 15.76
CA SER A 21 -2.31 26.40 17.11
C SER A 21 -1.85 25.20 17.95
N GLU A 22 -2.17 25.14 19.26
CA GLU A 22 -1.85 23.96 20.09
C GLU A 22 -2.47 22.65 19.55
N GLN A 23 -3.53 22.75 18.73
CA GLN A 23 -4.29 21.61 18.21
C GLN A 23 -3.93 21.25 16.77
N VAL A 24 -3.20 22.11 16.04
CA VAL A 24 -2.89 21.89 14.62
C VAL A 24 -1.41 22.12 14.35
N VAL A 25 -0.74 21.07 13.89
CA VAL A 25 0.69 21.06 13.59
C VAL A 25 0.90 20.73 12.12
N MET A 26 1.68 21.53 11.41
CA MET A 26 2.02 21.29 10.01
C MET A 26 3.48 20.91 9.85
N PHE A 27 3.77 19.84 9.12
CA PHE A 27 5.12 19.44 8.74
C PHE A 27 5.25 19.48 7.21
N ASP A 28 6.29 20.15 6.74
CA ASP A 28 6.65 20.13 5.33
C ASP A 28 7.89 19.25 5.11
N GLU A 29 7.68 18.09 4.48
CA GLU A 29 8.73 17.13 4.12
C GLU A 29 9.68 16.74 5.28
N PRO A 30 9.16 16.37 6.47
CA PRO A 30 9.98 16.23 7.67
C PRO A 30 10.95 15.05 7.63
N THR A 31 10.71 14.06 6.77
CA THR A 31 11.57 12.88 6.60
C THR A 31 12.62 13.03 5.50
N SER A 32 12.63 14.17 4.80
CA SER A 32 13.62 14.47 3.77
C SER A 32 15.01 14.58 4.39
N GLY A 33 15.95 13.78 3.89
CA GLY A 33 17.32 13.72 4.40
C GLY A 33 17.51 12.96 5.73
N MET A 34 16.47 12.32 6.26
CA MET A 34 16.59 11.43 7.42
C MET A 34 17.04 10.02 6.98
N ASP A 35 17.85 9.36 7.80
CA ASP A 35 18.13 7.94 7.63
C ASP A 35 16.89 7.08 7.96
N PRO A 36 16.83 5.81 7.48
CA PRO A 36 15.67 4.96 7.68
C PRO A 36 15.30 4.70 9.15
N ALA A 37 16.26 4.71 10.08
CA ALA A 37 15.98 4.49 11.49
C ALA A 37 15.39 5.74 12.15
N ALA A 38 15.94 6.92 11.84
CA ALA A 38 15.41 8.20 12.30
C ALA A 38 14.00 8.47 11.76
N ARG A 39 13.72 8.10 10.49
CA ARG A 39 12.39 8.14 9.90
C ARG A 39 11.36 7.33 10.70
N ARG A 40 11.67 6.06 10.98
CA ARG A 40 10.78 5.18 11.78
C ARG A 40 10.54 5.72 13.19
N THR A 41 11.54 6.37 13.77
CA THR A 41 11.42 7.00 15.08
C THR A 41 10.44 8.19 15.04
N LEU A 42 10.53 9.03 14.01
CA LEU A 42 9.58 10.12 13.78
C LEU A 42 8.17 9.59 13.55
N TRP A 43 8.01 8.54 12.74
CA TRP A 43 6.70 7.94 12.47
C TRP A 43 6.00 7.48 13.76
N ASN A 44 6.72 6.75 14.62
CA ASN A 44 6.19 6.31 15.91
C ASN A 44 5.80 7.49 16.83
N LEU A 45 6.54 8.60 16.76
CA LEU A 45 6.23 9.81 17.54
C LEU A 45 4.95 10.49 17.01
N LEU A 46 4.83 10.65 15.70
CA LEU A 46 3.64 11.24 15.07
C LEU A 46 2.39 10.38 15.32
N GLU A 47 2.53 9.06 15.23
CA GLU A 47 1.47 8.08 15.56
C GLU A 47 0.98 8.21 17.00
N ALA A 48 1.90 8.49 17.95
CA ALA A 48 1.53 8.69 19.35
C ALA A 48 0.80 10.03 19.57
N GLU A 49 1.29 11.10 18.96
CA GLU A 49 0.75 12.47 19.14
C GLU A 49 -0.55 12.74 18.35
N LYS A 50 -0.91 11.90 17.38
CA LYS A 50 -2.11 12.10 16.54
C LYS A 50 -3.45 12.04 17.30
N HIS A 51 -3.47 11.46 18.50
CA HIS A 51 -4.71 11.26 19.26
C HIS A 51 -5.31 12.57 19.78
N ASP A 52 -4.47 13.54 20.12
CA ASP A 52 -4.90 14.79 20.77
C ASP A 52 -4.75 16.03 19.86
N ARG A 53 -4.27 15.85 18.62
CA ARG A 53 -3.97 16.96 17.68
C ARG A 53 -4.22 16.56 16.24
N THR A 54 -4.53 17.55 15.41
CA THR A 54 -4.52 17.39 13.95
C THR A 54 -3.13 17.66 13.43
N ILE A 55 -2.56 16.67 12.72
CA ILE A 55 -1.25 16.80 12.08
C ILE A 55 -1.48 16.84 10.57
N LEU A 56 -0.99 17.89 9.91
CA LEU A 56 -0.96 18.00 8.46
C LEU A 56 0.48 17.82 7.99
N LEU A 57 0.68 16.81 7.14
CA LEU A 57 1.99 16.39 6.66
C LEU A 57 2.00 16.47 5.14
N SER A 58 2.93 17.24 4.56
CA SER A 58 3.31 17.07 3.15
C SER A 58 4.51 16.14 3.07
N THR A 59 4.40 15.14 2.20
CA THR A 59 5.45 14.17 1.90
C THR A 59 5.36 13.73 0.45
N HIS A 60 6.50 13.51 -0.18
CA HIS A 60 6.61 12.84 -1.48
C HIS A 60 6.79 11.32 -1.33
N PHE A 61 6.95 10.80 -0.10
CA PHE A 61 7.06 9.37 0.16
C PHE A 61 5.66 8.77 0.38
N MET A 62 5.18 7.99 -0.58
CA MET A 62 3.84 7.38 -0.50
C MET A 62 3.71 6.38 0.65
N ASP A 63 4.79 5.67 1.01
CA ASP A 63 4.84 4.81 2.19
C ASP A 63 4.57 5.59 3.49
N GLU A 64 5.05 6.83 3.58
CA GLU A 64 4.81 7.70 4.74
C GLU A 64 3.33 8.10 4.82
N ALA A 65 2.76 8.50 3.68
CA ALA A 65 1.35 8.85 3.59
C ALA A 65 0.44 7.64 3.90
N ASP A 66 0.81 6.44 3.47
CA ASP A 66 0.06 5.20 3.71
C ASP A 66 0.08 4.79 5.19
N VAL A 67 1.23 4.93 5.86
CA VAL A 67 1.40 4.54 7.28
C VAL A 67 0.82 5.59 8.23
N LEU A 68 1.10 6.87 8.02
CA LEU A 68 0.72 7.94 8.95
C LEU A 68 -0.64 8.59 8.64
N GLY A 69 -1.11 8.48 7.40
CA GLY A 69 -2.25 9.24 6.91
C GLY A 69 -3.60 8.60 7.24
N ASP A 70 -4.35 9.19 8.17
CA ASP A 70 -5.77 8.86 8.35
C ASP A 70 -6.59 9.28 7.10
N ARG A 71 -6.18 10.38 6.47
CA ARG A 71 -6.70 10.87 5.18
C ARG A 71 -5.54 11.38 4.34
N ILE A 72 -5.48 10.91 3.10
CA ILE A 72 -4.48 11.29 2.12
C ILE A 72 -5.17 12.21 1.09
N ALA A 73 -4.48 13.28 0.72
CA ALA A 73 -4.88 14.23 -0.30
C ALA A 73 -3.79 14.27 -1.37
N ILE A 74 -4.15 13.96 -2.62
CA ILE A 74 -3.22 13.96 -3.76
C ILE A 74 -3.42 15.26 -4.53
N MET A 75 -2.34 16.04 -4.65
CA MET A 75 -2.31 17.28 -5.41
C MET A 75 -1.45 17.13 -6.66
N SER A 76 -1.92 17.64 -7.79
CA SER A 76 -1.17 17.67 -9.05
C SER A 76 -1.57 18.90 -9.86
N GLY A 77 -0.58 19.55 -10.48
CA GLY A 77 -0.81 20.76 -11.29
C GLY A 77 -1.32 21.98 -10.52
N GLY A 78 -1.21 21.99 -9.19
CA GLY A 78 -1.75 23.05 -8.32
C GLY A 78 -3.19 22.79 -7.85
N ASP A 79 -3.84 21.72 -8.33
CA ASP A 79 -5.19 21.35 -7.97
C ASP A 79 -5.22 20.05 -7.14
N LEU A 80 -6.21 19.94 -6.25
CA LEU A 80 -6.49 18.73 -5.49
C LEU A 80 -7.21 17.71 -6.39
N GLN A 81 -6.56 16.60 -6.70
CA GLN A 81 -7.10 15.56 -7.59
C GLN A 81 -8.02 14.61 -6.83
N CYS A 82 -7.61 14.16 -5.65
CA CYS A 82 -8.42 13.27 -4.83
C CYS A 82 -8.09 13.37 -3.34
N CYS A 83 -9.03 12.93 -2.51
CA CYS A 83 -8.88 12.87 -1.06
C CYS A 83 -9.69 11.68 -0.51
N GLY A 84 -9.10 10.94 0.43
CA GLY A 84 -9.75 9.81 1.09
C GLY A 84 -8.78 9.08 2.01
N SER A 85 -9.22 8.01 2.67
CA SER A 85 -8.28 7.11 3.35
C SER A 85 -7.42 6.38 2.32
N SER A 86 -6.24 5.91 2.71
CA SER A 86 -5.39 5.08 1.84
C SER A 86 -6.17 3.93 1.20
N PHE A 87 -6.93 3.19 2.01
CA PHE A 87 -7.77 2.09 1.55
C PHE A 87 -8.80 2.52 0.49
N PHE A 88 -9.47 3.67 0.70
CA PHE A 88 -10.44 4.19 -0.25
C PHE A 88 -9.77 4.59 -1.57
N LEU A 89 -8.60 5.23 -1.52
CA LEU A 89 -7.87 5.65 -2.72
C LEU A 89 -7.36 4.45 -3.51
N LYS A 90 -6.78 3.44 -2.83
CA LYS A 90 -6.38 2.16 -3.43
C LYS A 90 -7.54 1.45 -4.10
N LYS A 91 -8.71 1.40 -3.45
CA LYS A 91 -9.91 0.80 -4.02
C LYS A 91 -10.45 1.57 -5.22
N LYS A 92 -10.43 2.91 -5.16
CA LYS A 92 -11.03 3.76 -6.19
C LYS A 92 -10.16 3.93 -7.45
N TYR A 93 -8.84 3.97 -7.26
CA TYR A 93 -7.89 4.33 -8.32
C TYR A 93 -6.89 3.21 -8.63
N GLY A 94 -6.80 2.16 -7.81
CA GLY A 94 -6.00 0.96 -8.13
C GLY A 94 -6.55 0.14 -9.30
N GLU A 95 -7.67 0.56 -9.91
CA GLU A 95 -8.36 -0.12 -11.01
C GLU A 95 -7.80 0.22 -12.41
N ASP A 96 -6.96 1.26 -12.56
CA ASP A 96 -6.60 1.81 -13.89
C ASP A 96 -5.39 1.12 -14.56
N HIS A 97 -4.73 0.17 -13.88
CA HIS A 97 -3.71 -0.69 -14.49
C HIS A 97 -4.36 -1.90 -15.19
N SER A 98 -5.07 -1.63 -16.28
CA SER A 98 -5.50 -2.60 -17.33
C SER A 98 -5.69 -4.07 -16.90
N TRP A 99 -6.88 -4.44 -16.43
CA TRP A 99 -7.55 -5.72 -16.75
C TRP A 99 -9.05 -5.72 -16.34
N GLU A 100 -9.74 -4.67 -16.78
CA GLU A 100 -11.19 -4.63 -17.05
C GLU A 100 -12.11 -5.52 -16.16
N SER A 101 -12.64 -4.89 -15.12
CA SER A 101 -13.94 -5.15 -14.47
C SER A 101 -13.97 -5.95 -13.15
N CYS A 102 -12.86 -6.19 -12.45
CA CYS A 102 -12.94 -6.65 -11.07
C CYS A 102 -12.70 -5.46 -10.14
N ALA A 103 -13.79 -4.91 -9.62
CA ALA A 103 -13.79 -3.72 -8.80
C ALA A 103 -13.24 -4.02 -7.39
N GLY A 104 -12.11 -3.42 -7.01
CA GLY A 104 -11.58 -3.57 -5.65
C GLY A 104 -10.07 -3.44 -5.52
N ALA A 105 -9.63 -2.89 -4.39
CA ALA A 105 -8.27 -3.07 -3.90
C ALA A 105 -7.99 -4.58 -3.80
N GLY A 106 -7.09 -5.09 -4.64
CA GLY A 106 -6.88 -6.51 -4.79
C GLY A 106 -5.55 -6.97 -4.21
N TYR A 107 -5.50 -8.23 -3.81
CA TYR A 107 -4.24 -8.91 -3.55
C TYR A 107 -3.73 -9.51 -4.86
N TYR A 108 -2.44 -9.34 -5.15
CA TYR A 108 -1.78 -10.00 -6.28
C TYR A 108 -1.12 -11.28 -5.81
N LEU A 109 -1.56 -12.42 -6.31
CA LEU A 109 -0.85 -13.68 -6.16
C LEU A 109 0.12 -13.82 -7.34
N ILE A 110 1.42 -13.77 -7.04
CA ILE A 110 2.51 -13.90 -8.01
C ILE A 110 3.11 -15.29 -7.82
N ILE A 111 3.18 -16.07 -8.88
CA ILE A 111 3.72 -17.42 -8.90
C ILE A 111 4.91 -17.47 -9.85
N VAL A 112 6.05 -17.95 -9.35
CA VAL A 112 7.25 -18.20 -10.15
C VAL A 112 7.18 -19.62 -10.71
N LYS A 113 7.13 -19.71 -12.04
CA LYS A 113 6.98 -20.96 -12.79
C LYS A 113 8.31 -21.70 -12.88
N GLY A 114 8.27 -23.00 -12.60
CA GLY A 114 9.32 -23.92 -12.99
C GLY A 114 9.28 -24.23 -14.49
N PRO A 115 10.31 -24.91 -15.02
CA PRO A 115 10.49 -25.14 -16.46
C PRO A 115 9.33 -25.92 -17.11
N ASN A 116 8.59 -26.72 -16.34
CA ASN A 116 7.45 -27.53 -16.82
C ASN A 116 6.13 -27.16 -16.10
N CYS A 117 5.99 -25.91 -15.64
CA CYS A 117 4.79 -25.46 -14.93
C CYS A 117 3.53 -25.57 -15.80
N ASN A 118 2.52 -26.28 -15.29
CA ASN A 118 1.22 -26.41 -15.95
C ASN A 118 0.27 -25.31 -15.47
N VAL A 119 0.29 -24.17 -16.17
CA VAL A 119 -0.53 -22.99 -15.87
C VAL A 119 -2.02 -23.30 -15.77
N SER A 120 -2.54 -24.18 -16.63
CA SER A 120 -3.97 -24.54 -16.64
C SER A 120 -4.38 -25.24 -15.35
N MET A 121 -3.55 -26.18 -14.86
CA MET A 121 -3.83 -26.89 -13.61
C MET A 121 -3.73 -25.98 -12.39
N VAL A 122 -2.79 -25.03 -12.39
CA VAL A 122 -2.68 -24.00 -11.34
C VAL A 122 -3.94 -23.13 -11.34
N THR A 123 -4.37 -22.66 -12.51
CA THR A 123 -5.58 -21.83 -12.63
C THR A 123 -6.83 -22.60 -12.18
N GLU A 124 -6.94 -23.89 -12.53
CA GLU A 124 -8.07 -24.74 -12.15
C GLU A 124 -8.11 -25.00 -10.63
N LEU A 125 -6.96 -25.21 -10.00
CA LEU A 125 -6.86 -25.33 -8.54
C LEU A 125 -7.36 -24.06 -7.86
N LEU A 126 -6.89 -22.88 -8.31
CA LEU A 126 -7.31 -21.61 -7.71
C LEU A 126 -8.81 -21.34 -7.96
N ARG A 127 -9.34 -21.73 -9.12
CA ARG A 127 -10.77 -21.59 -9.46
C ARG A 127 -11.72 -22.40 -8.57
N LYS A 128 -11.23 -23.46 -7.93
CA LYS A 128 -11.99 -24.20 -6.90
C LYS A 128 -12.39 -23.30 -5.72
N TYR A 129 -11.56 -22.29 -5.41
CA TYR A 129 -11.77 -21.34 -4.32
C TYR A 129 -12.36 -20.02 -4.82
N ILE A 130 -11.93 -19.56 -6.01
CA ILE A 130 -12.33 -18.30 -6.62
C ILE A 130 -12.83 -18.58 -8.05
N PRO A 131 -14.12 -18.89 -8.26
CA PRO A 131 -14.64 -19.31 -9.56
C PRO A 131 -14.43 -18.27 -10.68
N ASP A 132 -14.52 -16.99 -10.33
CA ASP A 132 -14.40 -15.86 -11.26
C ASP A 132 -12.95 -15.40 -11.47
N LEU A 133 -11.97 -16.20 -11.04
CA LEU A 133 -10.56 -15.86 -11.11
C LEU A 133 -10.10 -15.64 -12.56
N LYS A 134 -9.63 -14.43 -12.82
CA LYS A 134 -8.97 -14.05 -14.07
C LYS A 134 -7.46 -14.14 -13.90
N VAL A 135 -6.80 -14.58 -14.98
CA VAL A 135 -5.34 -14.52 -15.07
C VAL A 135 -4.97 -13.07 -15.37
N GLY A 136 -4.12 -12.47 -14.55
CA GLY A 136 -3.63 -11.11 -14.76
C GLY A 136 -2.55 -11.10 -15.84
N GLN A 137 -1.36 -11.62 -15.52
CA GLN A 137 -0.26 -11.76 -16.47
C GLN A 137 0.26 -13.20 -16.47
N ASN A 138 0.63 -13.68 -17.66
CA ASN A 138 1.31 -14.96 -17.84
C ASN A 138 2.55 -14.73 -18.72
N ILE A 139 3.68 -14.50 -18.08
CA ILE A 139 5.00 -14.26 -18.69
C ILE A 139 5.83 -15.54 -18.58
N ALA A 140 6.92 -15.70 -19.32
CA ALA A 140 7.72 -16.94 -19.35
C ALA A 140 8.03 -17.55 -17.96
N SER A 141 8.45 -16.73 -16.98
CA SER A 141 8.83 -17.17 -15.63
C SER A 141 7.77 -16.90 -14.56
N GLU A 142 6.76 -16.08 -14.84
CA GLU A 142 5.85 -15.56 -13.82
C GLU A 142 4.40 -15.63 -14.25
N LEU A 143 3.54 -15.89 -13.28
CA LEU A 143 2.10 -15.98 -13.44
C LEU A 143 1.44 -15.20 -12.31
N SER A 144 0.66 -14.18 -12.65
CA SER A 144 -0.02 -13.34 -11.69
C SER A 144 -1.53 -13.49 -11.77
N TYR A 145 -2.16 -13.43 -10.60
CA TYR A 145 -3.61 -13.42 -10.44
C TYR A 145 -4.01 -12.27 -9.54
N LEU A 146 -5.14 -11.64 -9.83
CA LEU A 146 -5.76 -10.74 -8.86
C LEU A 146 -6.79 -11.51 -8.03
N LEU A 147 -6.71 -11.32 -6.73
CA LEU A 147 -7.62 -11.86 -5.74
C LEU A 147 -8.43 -10.72 -5.13
N GLU A 148 -9.73 -10.91 -5.04
CA GLU A 148 -10.67 -9.97 -4.41
C GLU A 148 -10.59 -10.06 -2.88
N GLU A 149 -10.55 -8.92 -2.20
CA GLU A 149 -10.50 -8.83 -0.73
C GLU A 149 -11.71 -9.49 -0.05
N GLU A 150 -12.87 -9.46 -0.69
CA GLU A 150 -14.12 -10.07 -0.20
C GLU A 150 -13.99 -11.59 0.00
N ARG A 151 -12.96 -12.21 -0.59
CA ARG A 151 -12.65 -13.64 -0.53
C ARG A 151 -11.48 -13.97 0.41
N LEU A 152 -11.06 -13.04 1.26
CA LEU A 152 -10.00 -13.25 2.25
C LEU A 152 -10.10 -14.57 3.07
N PRO A 153 -11.29 -15.00 3.55
CA PRO A 153 -11.40 -16.23 4.33
C PRO A 153 -11.01 -17.51 3.56
N VAL A 154 -11.07 -17.49 2.22
CA VAL A 154 -10.70 -18.65 1.40
C VAL A 154 -9.23 -18.67 1.01
N PHE A 155 -8.46 -17.61 1.29
CA PHE A 155 -7.05 -17.54 0.90
C PHE A 155 -6.19 -18.52 1.67
N GLU A 156 -6.38 -18.65 2.99
CA GLU A 156 -5.59 -19.59 3.80
C GLU A 156 -5.70 -21.04 3.28
N PRO A 157 -6.91 -21.64 3.12
CA PRO A 157 -7.01 -23.01 2.62
C PRO A 157 -6.57 -23.13 1.16
N MET A 158 -6.74 -22.09 0.34
CA MET A 158 -6.27 -22.07 -1.06
C MET A 158 -4.74 -22.10 -1.15
N LEU A 159 -4.06 -21.22 -0.41
CA LEU A 159 -2.59 -21.14 -0.41
C LEU A 159 -1.97 -22.39 0.22
N ARG A 160 -2.63 -22.99 1.22
CA ARG A 160 -2.23 -24.29 1.77
C ARG A 160 -2.29 -25.40 0.72
N GLU A 161 -3.40 -25.53 0.00
CA GLU A 161 -3.50 -26.54 -1.09
C GLU A 161 -2.52 -26.25 -2.24
N LEU A 162 -2.22 -24.98 -2.52
CA LEU A 162 -1.20 -24.58 -3.49
C LEU A 162 0.21 -25.00 -3.06
N GLU A 163 0.57 -24.82 -1.78
CA GLU A 163 1.85 -25.26 -1.23
C GLU A 163 1.97 -26.79 -1.25
N ASP A 164 0.93 -27.50 -0.82
CA ASP A 164 0.92 -28.97 -0.80
C ASP A 164 1.10 -29.58 -2.20
N ARG A 165 0.63 -28.89 -3.25
CA ARG A 165 0.72 -29.34 -4.66
C ARG A 165 1.83 -28.65 -5.46
N LYS A 166 2.65 -27.83 -4.82
CA LYS A 166 3.67 -26.98 -5.46
C LYS A 166 4.65 -27.77 -6.33
N GLU A 167 5.17 -28.89 -5.81
CA GLU A 167 6.11 -29.76 -6.54
C GLU A 167 5.45 -30.40 -7.77
N PHE A 168 4.22 -30.89 -7.60
CA PHE A 168 3.46 -31.51 -8.69
C PHE A 168 3.11 -30.50 -9.80
N LEU A 169 2.81 -29.27 -9.43
CA LEU A 169 2.50 -28.17 -10.37
C LEU A 169 3.74 -27.53 -10.98
N ASN A 170 4.96 -27.95 -10.58
CA ASN A 170 6.23 -27.36 -10.97
C ASN A 170 6.30 -25.85 -10.69
N ILE A 171 5.88 -25.44 -9.49
CA ILE A 171 5.98 -24.05 -9.00
C ILE A 171 7.25 -23.92 -8.17
N LEU A 172 8.06 -22.88 -8.42
CA LEU A 172 9.29 -22.63 -7.66
C LEU A 172 8.99 -21.87 -6.35
N SER A 173 8.18 -20.82 -6.44
CA SER A 173 7.75 -20.01 -5.30
C SER A 173 6.45 -19.26 -5.64
N TYR A 174 5.78 -18.76 -4.61
CA TYR A 174 4.72 -17.77 -4.78
C TYR A 174 4.85 -16.67 -3.72
N GLY A 175 4.23 -15.53 -3.98
CA GLY A 175 4.11 -14.41 -3.06
C GLY A 175 2.74 -13.75 -3.22
N VAL A 176 2.24 -13.17 -2.15
CA VAL A 176 1.04 -12.34 -2.17
C VAL A 176 1.45 -10.91 -1.90
N SER A 177 1.07 -10.00 -2.80
CA SER A 177 1.30 -8.56 -2.67
C SER A 177 -0.02 -7.80 -2.60
N LEU A 178 0.03 -6.56 -2.13
CA LEU A 178 -1.09 -5.61 -2.09
C LEU A 178 -0.80 -4.44 -3.02
N THR A 179 -1.84 -3.84 -3.57
CA THR A 179 -1.74 -2.55 -4.28
C THR A 179 -1.16 -1.48 -3.36
N THR A 180 -0.09 -0.82 -3.80
CA THR A 180 0.56 0.24 -3.04
C THR A 180 -0.04 1.61 -3.36
N MET A 181 0.20 2.61 -2.50
CA MET A 181 -0.18 3.99 -2.83
C MET A 181 0.64 4.56 -4.00
N GLU A 182 1.84 4.03 -4.26
CA GLU A 182 2.65 4.42 -5.42
C GLU A 182 1.96 4.06 -6.73
N GLU A 183 1.35 2.88 -6.82
CA GLU A 183 0.58 2.44 -7.99
C GLU A 183 -0.66 3.31 -8.25
N VAL A 184 -1.22 3.93 -7.20
CA VAL A 184 -2.36 4.86 -7.29
C VAL A 184 -1.93 6.25 -7.76
N PHE A 185 -0.68 6.63 -7.53
CA PHE A 185 -0.17 7.97 -7.83
C PHE A 185 0.39 8.10 -9.26
N MET A 186 0.78 6.99 -9.90
CA MET A 186 1.31 6.93 -11.27
C MET A 186 0.22 7.01 -12.33
#